data_AF-A0A3D5VKH1-F1
#
_entry.id   AF-A0A3D5VKH1-F1
#
_cell.length_a   1.000
_cell.length_b   1.000
_cell.length_c   1.000
_cell.angle_alpha   90.00
_cell.angle_beta   90.00
_cell.angle_gamma   90.00
#
_symmetry.space_group_name_H-M   'P 1'
#
loop_
_entity.id
_entity.type
_entity.pdbx_description
1 polymer ?
#
loop_
_entity_poly.entity_id
_entity_poly.type
_entity_poly.pdbx_seq_one_letter_code
_entity_poly.pdbx_strand_id
1 'polypeptide(L)'
;MKEKTWGLKTSIIVFLASISLFSLFYFYRCSCVPQNLREYLVMIFSGATASALVTLLIYSAEYKIAKVSALENYWQEALKVLGSLGKLEYYHLDVPLQVLKDYYQEQTHNKFVDSVVEQIPADNPLLNDEFFQYRHDARDRWCERIASESDNMRNRMGEIEYKNIIIQEVERAAKTYLEKLHKVIDRYISLSETSSGEVENAIGRIEYFTGKRQWKKLHQTIHEPIRDILEKVQLGANHFNLYRSGESNNIPVVLDTLMELQKLFFVDEVNEKSKALCIYRSFYDDMNEQLEKFRASIYNKEPIPEKRHPVRTYYR
;
A
#
# COMPACT_ATOMS: atom_id res chain seq x y z
N MET A 1 -10.00 3.45 -28.00
CA MET A 1 -10.86 3.89 -26.88
C MET A 1 -11.69 5.11 -27.22
N LYS A 2 -11.07 6.24 -27.63
CA LYS A 2 -11.82 7.46 -27.99
C LYS A 2 -12.83 7.23 -29.11
N GLU A 3 -12.38 6.57 -30.18
CA GLU A 3 -13.18 6.17 -31.34
C GLU A 3 -14.48 5.43 -30.98
N LYS A 4 -14.42 4.43 -30.10
CA LYS A 4 -15.61 3.61 -29.73
C LYS A 4 -16.71 4.43 -29.06
N THR A 5 -16.34 5.36 -28.18
CA THR A 5 -17.32 6.21 -27.49
C THR A 5 -17.80 7.36 -28.37
N TRP A 6 -16.94 7.88 -29.25
CA TRP A 6 -17.37 8.84 -30.27
C TRP A 6 -18.31 8.19 -31.27
N GLY A 7 -17.98 7.00 -31.78
CA GLY A 7 -18.82 6.17 -32.65
C GLY A 7 -20.17 5.84 -32.02
N LEU A 8 -20.20 5.51 -30.73
CA LEU A 8 -21.46 5.32 -30.00
C LEU A 8 -22.28 6.62 -29.96
N LYS A 9 -21.67 7.76 -29.59
CA LYS A 9 -22.37 9.05 -29.52
C LYS A 9 -22.90 9.50 -30.88
N THR A 10 -22.09 9.39 -31.94
CA THR A 10 -22.50 9.76 -33.30
C THR A 10 -23.61 8.83 -33.79
N SER A 11 -23.52 7.53 -33.52
CA SER A 11 -24.57 6.56 -33.89
C SER A 11 -25.90 6.86 -33.19
N ILE A 12 -25.88 7.24 -31.91
CA ILE A 12 -27.09 7.69 -31.18
C ILE A 12 -27.69 8.92 -31.88
N ILE A 13 -26.88 9.93 -32.21
CA ILE A 13 -27.35 11.16 -32.84
C ILE A 13 -27.94 10.87 -34.22
N VAL A 14 -27.25 10.09 -35.06
CA VAL A 14 -27.71 9.73 -36.40
C VAL A 14 -28.99 8.89 -36.33
N PHE A 15 -29.08 7.96 -35.38
CA PHE A 15 -30.29 7.17 -35.15
C PHE A 15 -31.48 8.06 -34.75
N LEU A 16 -31.28 8.98 -33.80
CA LEU A 16 -32.34 9.90 -33.36
C LEU A 16 -32.76 10.88 -34.46
N ALA A 17 -31.83 11.38 -35.26
CA ALA A 17 -32.14 12.27 -36.38
C ALA A 17 -32.90 11.52 -37.49
N SER A 18 -32.44 10.32 -37.87
CA SER A 18 -33.06 9.51 -38.92
C SER A 18 -34.47 9.03 -38.54
N ILE A 19 -34.67 8.57 -37.31
CA ILE A 19 -36.00 8.14 -36.83
C ILE A 19 -36.98 9.31 -36.73
N SER A 20 -36.50 10.50 -36.35
CA SER A 20 -37.33 11.71 -36.27
C SER A 20 -37.76 12.17 -37.67
N LEU A 21 -36.84 12.19 -38.63
CA LEU A 21 -37.13 12.54 -40.03
C LEU A 21 -38.05 11.51 -40.68
N PHE A 22 -37.80 10.22 -40.47
CA PHE A 22 -38.69 9.14 -40.91
C PHE A 22 -40.11 9.35 -40.38
N SER A 23 -40.24 9.59 -39.07
CA SER A 23 -41.54 9.81 -38.43
C SER A 23 -42.25 11.05 -38.97
N LEU A 24 -41.51 12.14 -39.19
CA LEU A 24 -42.07 13.38 -39.75
C LEU A 24 -42.63 13.16 -41.16
N PHE A 25 -41.89 12.53 -42.06
CA PHE A 25 -42.35 12.30 -43.43
C PHE A 25 -43.40 11.18 -43.55
N TYR A 26 -43.41 10.22 -42.64
CA TYR A 26 -44.40 9.13 -42.63
C TYR A 26 -45.76 9.59 -42.09
N PHE A 27 -45.79 10.31 -40.96
CA PHE A 27 -47.03 10.71 -40.30
C PHE A 27 -47.55 12.07 -40.76
N TYR A 28 -46.68 13.01 -41.14
CA TYR A 28 -47.10 14.37 -41.49
C TYR A 28 -47.38 14.48 -42.99
N ARG A 29 -48.67 14.47 -43.37
CA ARG A 29 -49.12 14.80 -44.74
C ARG A 29 -49.04 16.31 -44.96
N CYS A 30 -47.86 16.81 -45.31
CA CYS A 30 -47.69 18.19 -45.74
C CYS A 30 -48.12 18.33 -47.22
N SER A 31 -49.11 19.18 -47.51
CA SER A 31 -49.61 19.44 -48.87
C SER A 31 -48.56 20.05 -49.81
N CYS A 32 -47.43 20.52 -49.28
CA CYS A 32 -46.34 21.15 -50.02
C CYS A 32 -45.32 20.15 -50.61
N VAL A 33 -45.41 18.85 -50.29
CA VAL A 33 -44.44 17.85 -50.75
C VAL A 33 -45.11 16.85 -51.71
N PRO A 34 -44.61 16.68 -52.95
CA PRO A 34 -45.14 15.69 -53.89
C PRO A 34 -45.09 14.28 -53.33
N GLN A 35 -46.10 13.47 -53.62
CA GLN A 35 -46.22 12.11 -53.07
C GLN A 35 -45.01 11.22 -53.41
N ASN A 36 -44.53 11.25 -54.65
CA ASN A 36 -43.36 10.49 -55.09
C ASN A 36 -42.08 10.87 -54.32
N LEU A 37 -41.91 12.17 -54.03
CA LEU A 37 -40.77 12.66 -53.25
C LEU A 37 -40.86 12.18 -51.80
N ARG A 38 -42.07 12.18 -51.22
CA ARG A 38 -42.29 11.68 -49.85
C ARG A 38 -41.97 10.20 -49.73
N GLU A 39 -42.43 9.37 -50.66
CA GLU A 39 -42.15 7.93 -50.66
C GLU A 39 -40.65 7.64 -50.78
N TYR A 40 -39.95 8.39 -51.63
CA TYR A 40 -38.49 8.32 -51.75
C TYR A 40 -37.77 8.73 -50.44
N LEU A 41 -38.19 9.83 -49.81
CA LEU A 41 -37.63 10.29 -48.53
C LEU A 41 -37.87 9.29 -47.41
N VAL A 42 -39.07 8.72 -47.30
CA VAL A 42 -39.40 7.67 -46.32
C VAL A 42 -38.50 6.45 -46.53
N MET A 43 -38.28 6.02 -47.77
CA MET A 43 -37.38 4.91 -48.08
C MET A 43 -35.94 5.21 -47.63
N ILE A 44 -35.39 6.37 -47.98
CA ILE A 44 -34.03 6.76 -47.56
C ILE A 44 -33.91 6.80 -46.04
N PHE A 45 -34.82 7.50 -45.35
CA PHE A 45 -34.72 7.65 -43.90
C PHE A 45 -34.98 6.33 -43.16
N SER A 46 -35.82 5.44 -43.69
CA SER A 46 -35.97 4.08 -43.15
C SER A 46 -34.68 3.26 -43.27
N GLY A 47 -34.01 3.31 -44.42
CA GLY A 47 -32.71 2.65 -44.63
C GLY A 47 -31.61 3.23 -43.76
N ALA A 48 -31.56 4.56 -43.62
CA ALA A 48 -30.64 5.25 -42.72
C ALA A 48 -30.89 4.87 -41.25
N THR A 49 -32.16 4.78 -40.83
CA THR A 49 -32.54 4.39 -39.46
C THR A 49 -32.11 2.95 -39.17
N ALA A 50 -32.37 2.02 -40.09
CA ALA A 50 -31.97 0.62 -39.94
C ALA A 50 -30.44 0.47 -39.86
N SER A 51 -29.70 1.16 -40.74
CA SER A 51 -28.23 1.16 -40.74
C SER A 51 -27.66 1.77 -39.45
N ALA A 52 -28.21 2.90 -39.01
CA ALA A 52 -27.81 3.55 -37.76
C ALA A 52 -28.09 2.68 -36.54
N LEU A 53 -29.20 1.93 -36.53
CA LEU A 53 -29.53 0.99 -35.46
C LEU A 53 -28.51 -0.16 -35.37
N VAL A 54 -28.17 -0.77 -36.50
CA VAL A 54 -27.15 -1.84 -36.54
C VAL A 54 -25.80 -1.30 -36.04
N THR A 55 -25.42 -0.12 -36.50
CA THR A 55 -24.17 0.55 -36.10
C THR A 55 -24.16 0.88 -34.60
N LEU A 56 -25.29 1.37 -34.07
CA LEU A 56 -25.49 1.61 -32.64
C LEU A 56 -25.32 0.33 -31.82
N LEU A 57 -25.89 -0.80 -32.26
CA LEU A 57 -25.77 -2.08 -31.56
C LEU A 57 -24.32 -2.56 -31.51
N ILE A 58 -23.58 -2.46 -32.62
CA ILE A 58 -22.16 -2.80 -32.69
C ILE A 58 -21.36 -1.94 -31.71
N TYR A 59 -21.47 -0.61 -31.81
CA TYR A 59 -20.73 0.29 -30.91
C TYR A 59 -21.12 0.14 -29.44
N SER A 60 -22.38 -0.20 -29.14
CA SER A 60 -22.84 -0.47 -27.77
C SER A 60 -22.16 -1.71 -27.19
N ALA A 61 -22.10 -2.79 -27.97
CA ALA A 61 -21.40 -4.02 -27.58
C ALA A 61 -19.90 -3.76 -27.38
N GLU A 62 -19.25 -3.08 -28.34
CA GLU A 62 -17.82 -2.76 -28.25
C GLU A 62 -17.50 -1.83 -27.08
N TYR A 63 -18.37 -0.85 -26.81
CA TYR A 63 -18.23 0.07 -25.69
C TYR A 63 -18.31 -0.70 -24.36
N LYS A 64 -19.28 -1.61 -24.22
CA LYS A 64 -19.41 -2.44 -23.02
C LYS A 64 -18.16 -3.28 -22.77
N ILE A 65 -17.63 -3.94 -23.80
CA ILE A 65 -16.41 -4.75 -23.71
C ILE A 65 -15.22 -3.86 -23.32
N ALA A 66 -15.05 -2.72 -23.98
CA ALA A 66 -13.94 -1.81 -23.69
C ALA A 66 -14.02 -1.22 -22.27
N LYS A 67 -15.24 -0.90 -21.80
CA LYS A 67 -15.48 -0.43 -20.43
C LYS A 67 -15.10 -1.48 -19.40
N VAL A 68 -15.59 -2.72 -19.56
CA VAL A 68 -15.29 -3.82 -18.64
C VAL A 68 -13.79 -4.08 -18.60
N SER A 69 -13.14 -4.18 -19.76
CA SER A 69 -11.69 -4.38 -19.85
C SER A 69 -10.89 -3.27 -19.16
N ALA A 70 -11.30 -2.00 -19.28
CA ALA A 70 -10.62 -0.89 -18.61
C ALA A 70 -10.77 -0.95 -17.08
N LEU A 71 -11.96 -1.32 -16.59
CA LEU A 71 -12.21 -1.47 -15.15
C LEU A 71 -11.47 -2.67 -14.56
N GLU A 72 -11.46 -3.80 -15.27
CA GLU A 72 -10.69 -5.00 -14.90
C GLU A 72 -9.19 -4.71 -14.85
N ASN A 73 -8.66 -3.99 -15.84
CA ASN A 73 -7.25 -3.61 -15.87
C ASN A 73 -6.87 -2.80 -14.62
N TYR A 74 -7.65 -1.77 -14.27
CA TYR A 74 -7.41 -1.02 -13.05
C TYR A 74 -7.50 -1.88 -11.78
N TRP A 75 -8.52 -2.73 -11.69
CA TRP A 75 -8.68 -3.64 -10.55
C TRP A 75 -7.45 -4.55 -10.40
N GLN A 76 -6.95 -5.11 -11.49
CA GLN A 76 -5.76 -5.98 -11.49
C GLN A 76 -4.49 -5.22 -11.12
N GLU A 77 -4.25 -4.03 -11.68
CA GLU A 77 -3.07 -3.23 -11.33
C GLU A 77 -3.12 -2.79 -9.86
N ALA A 78 -4.29 -2.38 -9.35
CA ALA A 78 -4.47 -2.03 -7.95
C ALA A 78 -4.25 -3.24 -7.03
N LEU A 79 -4.72 -4.43 -7.42
CA LEU A 79 -4.46 -5.67 -6.68
C LEU A 79 -2.98 -6.05 -6.64
N LYS A 80 -2.21 -5.79 -7.70
CA LYS A 80 -0.76 -6.04 -7.69
C LYS A 80 -0.06 -5.16 -6.66
N VAL A 81 -0.38 -3.87 -6.63
CA VAL A 81 0.14 -2.93 -5.62
C VAL A 81 -0.27 -3.38 -4.22
N LEU A 82 -1.54 -3.74 -4.04
CA LEU A 82 -2.04 -4.25 -2.77
C LEU A 82 -1.34 -5.56 -2.36
N GLY A 83 -1.05 -6.44 -3.31
CA GLY A 83 -0.28 -7.66 -3.08
C GLY A 83 1.15 -7.39 -2.60
N SER A 84 1.78 -6.32 -3.09
CA SER A 84 3.08 -5.86 -2.55
C SER A 84 2.94 -5.32 -1.14
N LEU A 85 1.90 -4.53 -0.84
CA LEU A 85 1.59 -4.08 0.52
C LEU A 85 1.34 -5.26 1.48
N GLY A 86 0.69 -6.32 1.01
CA GLY A 86 0.44 -7.54 1.76
C GLY A 86 1.70 -8.34 2.11
N LYS A 87 2.88 -8.00 1.57
CA LYS A 87 4.16 -8.62 1.94
C LYS A 87 4.83 -7.95 3.13
N LEU A 88 4.31 -6.82 3.60
CA LEU A 88 4.85 -6.15 4.78
C LEU A 88 4.72 -7.05 6.02
N GLU A 89 5.76 -7.03 6.84
CA GLU A 89 5.87 -7.80 8.07
C GLU A 89 5.83 -6.89 9.28
N TYR A 90 5.14 -7.33 10.32
CA TYR A 90 5.07 -6.60 11.58
C TYR A 90 6.34 -6.86 12.42
N TYR A 91 7.09 -5.80 12.68
CA TYR A 91 8.22 -5.76 13.58
C TYR A 91 7.74 -5.60 15.03
N HIS A 92 7.49 -6.75 15.66
CA HIS A 92 7.18 -6.83 17.08
C HIS A 92 8.42 -6.63 17.96
N LEU A 93 8.24 -5.86 19.02
CA LEU A 93 9.17 -5.59 20.11
C LEU A 93 8.59 -6.11 21.42
N ASP A 94 9.30 -7.01 22.09
CA ASP A 94 9.00 -7.44 23.46
C ASP A 94 9.63 -6.50 24.52
N VAL A 95 10.66 -5.73 24.13
CA VAL A 95 11.30 -4.70 24.93
C VAL A 95 10.82 -3.31 24.49
N PRO A 96 10.69 -2.32 25.41
CA PRO A 96 10.39 -0.94 25.02
C PRO A 96 11.37 -0.40 23.97
N LEU A 97 10.83 0.29 22.96
CA LEU A 97 11.58 0.89 21.86
C LEU A 97 12.80 1.70 22.34
N GLN A 98 12.64 2.48 23.41
CA GLN A 98 13.72 3.33 23.93
C GLN A 98 14.94 2.52 24.40
N VAL A 99 14.73 1.35 25.00
CA VAL A 99 15.84 0.49 25.48
C VAL A 99 16.68 0.01 24.29
N LEU A 100 16.03 -0.40 23.20
CA LEU A 100 16.73 -0.81 21.97
C LEU A 100 17.47 0.36 21.34
N LYS A 101 16.85 1.55 21.28
CA LYS A 101 17.49 2.76 20.73
C LYS A 101 18.74 3.15 21.52
N ASP A 102 18.62 3.23 22.84
CA ASP A 102 19.73 3.56 23.73
C ASP A 102 20.87 2.54 23.56
N TYR A 103 20.54 1.24 23.50
CA TYR A 103 21.52 0.17 23.31
C TYR A 103 22.26 0.33 21.97
N TYR A 104 21.56 0.51 20.85
CA TYR A 104 22.25 0.66 19.56
C TYR A 104 23.01 1.99 19.44
N GLN A 105 22.56 3.05 20.10
CA GLN A 105 23.30 4.31 20.17
C GLN A 105 24.60 4.13 20.95
N GLU A 106 24.56 3.40 22.07
CA GLU A 106 25.76 3.01 22.83
C GLU A 106 26.71 2.16 21.98
N GLN A 107 26.20 1.17 21.23
CA GLN A 107 27.03 0.34 20.35
C GLN A 107 27.68 1.15 19.22
N THR A 108 26.96 2.11 18.63
CA THR A 108 27.53 3.01 17.62
C THR A 108 28.60 3.92 18.21
N HIS A 109 28.38 4.44 19.43
CA HIS A 109 29.38 5.20 20.18
C HIS A 109 30.64 4.38 20.43
N ASN A 110 30.50 3.15 20.96
CA ASN A 110 31.63 2.28 21.26
C ASN A 110 32.42 1.91 20.01
N LYS A 111 31.76 1.65 18.88
CA LYS A 111 32.44 1.45 17.58
C LYS A 111 33.20 2.69 17.09
N PHE A 112 32.64 3.87 17.33
CA PHE A 112 33.33 5.12 17.03
C PHE A 112 34.58 5.26 17.91
N VAL A 113 34.46 5.00 19.22
CA VAL A 113 35.59 4.98 20.16
C VAL A 113 36.67 4.01 19.68
N ASP A 114 36.34 2.76 19.32
CA ASP A 114 37.27 1.79 18.74
C ASP A 114 38.04 2.38 17.56
N SER A 115 37.31 3.00 16.61
CA SER A 115 37.91 3.56 15.40
C SER A 115 38.84 4.74 15.63
N VAL A 116 38.65 5.49 16.72
CA VAL A 116 39.41 6.71 17.02
C VAL A 116 40.58 6.43 17.95
N VAL A 117 40.38 5.61 18.99
CA VAL A 117 41.43 5.26 19.96
C VAL A 117 42.60 4.55 19.27
N GLU A 118 42.32 3.72 18.26
CA GLU A 118 43.37 3.07 17.44
C GLU A 118 44.25 4.05 16.64
N GLN A 119 43.77 5.27 16.37
CA GLN A 119 44.43 6.25 15.52
C GLN A 119 45.18 7.34 16.31
N ILE A 120 44.96 7.45 17.62
CA ILE A 120 45.52 8.49 18.47
C ILE A 120 46.70 7.91 19.28
N PRO A 121 47.85 8.62 19.38
CA PRO A 121 48.94 8.20 20.26
C PRO A 121 48.48 8.05 21.71
N ALA A 122 48.90 6.96 22.37
CA ALA A 122 48.46 6.60 23.73
C ALA A 122 48.67 7.71 24.78
N ASP A 123 49.60 8.63 24.53
CA ASP A 123 49.97 9.71 25.45
C ASP A 123 49.13 10.99 25.24
N ASN A 124 48.13 10.96 24.36
CA ASN A 124 47.31 12.13 24.05
C ASN A 124 46.23 12.36 25.14
N PRO A 125 46.21 13.52 25.81
CA PRO A 125 45.25 13.82 26.87
C PRO A 125 43.79 13.83 26.42
N LEU A 126 43.51 13.95 25.11
CA LEU A 126 42.16 13.87 24.55
C LEU A 126 41.51 12.49 24.81
N LEU A 127 42.29 11.41 24.94
CA LEU A 127 41.77 10.07 25.22
C LEU A 127 41.13 9.94 26.61
N ASN A 128 41.40 10.87 27.53
CA ASN A 128 40.82 10.87 28.87
C ASN A 128 39.45 11.58 28.95
N ASP A 129 39.00 12.22 27.88
CA ASP A 129 37.68 12.85 27.82
C ASP A 129 36.58 11.78 27.87
N GLU A 130 35.49 12.05 28.60
CA GLU A 130 34.30 11.19 28.73
C GLU A 130 33.70 10.82 27.37
N PHE A 131 33.91 11.66 26.34
CA PHE A 131 33.50 11.39 24.98
C PHE A 131 34.22 10.20 24.33
N PHE A 132 35.48 9.91 24.71
CA PHE A 132 36.25 8.80 24.14
C PHE A 132 36.24 7.53 25.02
N GLN A 133 35.40 7.52 26.05
CA GLN A 133 35.24 6.35 26.92
C GLN A 133 34.13 5.42 26.41
N TYR A 134 34.33 4.12 26.62
CA TYR A 134 33.30 3.12 26.39
C TYR A 134 32.11 3.33 27.33
N ARG A 135 30.92 3.15 26.78
CA ARG A 135 29.66 3.27 27.51
C ARG A 135 28.98 1.90 27.62
N HIS A 136 28.39 1.64 28.78
CA HIS A 136 27.69 0.40 29.09
C HIS A 136 26.35 0.61 29.80
N ASP A 137 25.94 1.86 30.02
CA ASP A 137 24.76 2.19 30.82
C ASP A 137 23.48 1.62 30.21
N ALA A 138 23.33 1.66 28.87
CA ALA A 138 22.15 1.15 28.19
C ALA A 138 22.10 -0.38 28.22
N ARG A 139 23.25 -1.04 28.01
CA ARG A 139 23.36 -2.50 28.18
C ARG A 139 23.01 -2.91 29.60
N ASP A 140 23.59 -2.24 30.59
CA ASP A 140 23.41 -2.59 32.00
C ASP A 140 21.95 -2.36 32.43
N ARG A 141 21.30 -1.27 32.00
CA ARG A 141 19.85 -1.07 32.19
C ARG A 141 18.99 -2.18 31.57
N TRP A 142 19.36 -2.68 30.39
CA TRP A 142 18.64 -3.81 29.78
C TRP A 142 18.87 -5.10 30.59
N CYS A 143 20.11 -5.35 31.04
CA CYS A 143 20.42 -6.50 31.90
C CYS A 143 19.60 -6.48 33.20
N GLU A 144 19.51 -5.33 33.88
CA GLU A 144 18.71 -5.16 35.10
C GLU A 144 17.24 -5.49 34.88
N ARG A 145 16.68 -5.14 33.71
CA ARG A 145 15.30 -5.47 33.36
C ARG A 145 15.09 -6.98 33.27
N ILE A 146 15.94 -7.69 32.53
CA ILE A 146 15.87 -9.16 32.40
C ILE A 146 16.07 -9.83 33.77
N ALA A 147 17.00 -9.32 34.58
CA ALA A 147 17.24 -9.82 35.92
C ALA A 147 16.01 -9.65 36.83
N SER A 148 15.31 -8.52 36.75
CA SER A 148 14.08 -8.26 37.52
C SER A 148 12.91 -9.17 37.14
N GLU A 149 12.92 -9.71 35.92
CA GLU A 149 11.92 -10.66 35.42
C GLU A 149 12.29 -12.12 35.76
N SER A 150 13.51 -12.39 36.24
CA SER A 150 14.08 -13.74 36.45
C SER A 150 14.63 -13.98 37.88
N ASP A 151 13.78 -13.81 38.89
CA ASP A 151 14.12 -13.92 40.33
C ASP A 151 14.78 -15.26 40.75
N ASN A 152 14.53 -16.33 40.00
CA ASN A 152 14.89 -17.70 40.43
C ASN A 152 16.32 -18.13 40.08
N MET A 153 17.02 -17.47 39.16
CA MET A 153 18.35 -17.91 38.69
C MET A 153 19.51 -17.39 39.53
N ARG A 154 19.36 -16.20 40.13
CA ARG A 154 20.40 -15.51 40.89
C ARG A 154 20.89 -16.30 42.12
N ASN A 155 20.03 -17.13 42.71
CA ASN A 155 20.32 -17.87 43.94
C ASN A 155 21.16 -19.15 43.75
N ARG A 156 21.47 -19.55 42.50
CA ARG A 156 22.13 -20.83 42.18
C ARG A 156 23.53 -20.69 41.56
N MET A 157 24.02 -19.47 41.37
CA MET A 157 25.24 -19.16 40.61
C MET A 157 26.02 -18.01 41.26
N GLY A 158 27.32 -17.91 41.00
CA GLY A 158 28.12 -16.75 41.42
C GLY A 158 27.71 -15.47 40.68
N GLU A 159 27.76 -14.32 41.36
CA GLU A 159 27.27 -13.03 40.85
C GLU A 159 27.89 -12.61 39.50
N ILE A 160 29.20 -12.84 39.34
CA ILE A 160 29.93 -12.52 38.10
C ILE A 160 29.49 -13.42 36.94
N GLU A 161 29.30 -14.71 37.19
CA GLU A 161 28.89 -15.68 36.18
C GLU A 161 27.46 -15.39 35.72
N TYR A 162 26.56 -15.07 36.66
CA TYR A 162 25.20 -14.65 36.34
C TYR A 162 25.16 -13.36 35.50
N LYS A 163 25.97 -12.35 35.86
CA LYS A 163 26.07 -11.10 35.10
C LYS A 163 26.52 -11.35 33.66
N ASN A 164 27.52 -12.21 33.46
CA ASN A 164 28.02 -12.55 32.13
C ASN A 164 26.96 -13.26 31.27
N ILE A 165 26.16 -14.14 31.86
CA ILE A 165 25.06 -14.83 31.14
C ILE A 165 24.00 -13.83 30.67
N ILE A 166 23.57 -12.90 31.53
CA ILE A 166 22.57 -11.89 31.14
C ILE A 166 23.11 -10.99 30.03
N ILE A 167 24.37 -10.57 30.11
CA ILE A 167 25.01 -9.77 29.05
C ILE A 167 24.96 -10.52 27.71
N GLN A 168 25.33 -11.81 27.70
CA GLN A 168 25.25 -12.63 26.49
C GLN A 168 23.82 -12.77 25.95
N GLU A 169 22.82 -12.83 26.84
CA GLU A 169 21.41 -12.87 26.46
C GLU A 169 20.97 -11.56 25.80
N VAL A 170 21.32 -10.41 26.39
CA VAL A 170 21.08 -9.08 25.81
C VAL A 170 21.73 -8.94 24.43
N GLU A 171 23.00 -9.31 24.30
CA GLU A 171 23.72 -9.25 23.02
C GLU A 171 23.10 -10.15 21.96
N ARG A 172 22.68 -11.36 22.33
CA ARG A 172 21.99 -12.30 21.44
C ARG A 172 20.62 -11.76 21.01
N ALA A 173 19.86 -11.20 21.94
CA ALA A 173 18.57 -10.59 21.66
C ALA A 173 18.73 -9.39 20.73
N ALA A 174 19.67 -8.49 21.01
CA ALA A 174 19.99 -7.35 20.16
C ALA A 174 20.41 -7.77 18.74
N LYS A 175 21.20 -8.83 18.59
CA LYS A 175 21.53 -9.35 17.26
C LYS A 175 20.30 -9.86 16.51
N THR A 176 19.43 -10.59 17.19
CA THR A 176 18.17 -11.11 16.62
C THR A 176 17.24 -9.99 16.18
N TYR A 177 17.15 -8.93 16.99
CA TYR A 177 16.41 -7.71 16.66
C TYR A 177 16.95 -7.05 15.40
N LEU A 178 18.27 -6.90 15.30
CA LEU A 178 18.91 -6.28 14.14
C LEU A 178 18.68 -7.09 12.86
N GLU A 179 18.84 -8.41 12.91
CA GLU A 179 18.58 -9.29 11.76
C GLU A 179 17.12 -9.24 11.29
N LYS A 180 16.18 -9.18 12.25
CA LYS A 180 14.76 -9.03 11.95
C LYS A 180 14.46 -7.64 11.39
N LEU A 181 15.09 -6.59 11.93
CA LEU A 181 14.96 -5.22 11.44
C LEU A 181 15.35 -5.15 9.96
N HIS A 182 16.50 -5.72 9.60
CA HIS A 182 16.98 -5.78 8.21
C HIS A 182 15.97 -6.44 7.29
N LYS A 183 15.44 -7.61 7.66
CA LYS A 183 14.43 -8.31 6.87
C LYS A 183 13.16 -7.47 6.68
N VAL A 184 12.71 -6.78 7.73
CA VAL A 184 11.50 -5.96 7.66
C VAL A 184 11.72 -4.73 6.79
N ILE A 185 12.79 -3.95 7.00
CA ILE A 185 13.04 -2.74 6.22
C ILE A 185 13.30 -3.04 4.74
N ASP A 186 13.90 -4.20 4.41
CA ASP A 186 14.06 -4.65 3.02
C ASP A 186 12.70 -4.83 2.32
N ARG A 187 11.63 -5.19 3.04
CA ARG A 187 10.26 -5.22 2.49
C ARG A 187 9.72 -3.81 2.20
N TYR A 188 9.99 -2.85 3.08
CA TYR A 188 9.59 -1.46 2.87
C TYR A 188 10.36 -0.80 1.72
N ILE A 189 11.66 -1.09 1.58
CA ILE A 189 12.47 -0.65 0.44
C ILE A 189 11.88 -1.22 -0.85
N SER A 190 11.67 -2.54 -0.93
CA SER A 190 11.08 -3.17 -2.12
C SER A 190 9.69 -2.63 -2.45
N LEU A 191 8.88 -2.27 -1.45
CA LEU A 191 7.59 -1.62 -1.67
C LEU A 191 7.76 -0.20 -2.24
N SER A 192 8.73 0.57 -1.76
CA SER A 192 8.99 1.94 -2.25
C SER A 192 9.38 1.98 -3.73
N GLU A 193 10.00 0.91 -4.22
CA GLU A 193 10.41 0.73 -5.62
C GLU A 193 9.25 0.24 -6.52
N THR A 194 8.10 -0.10 -5.94
CA THR A 194 6.94 -0.56 -6.71
C THR A 194 6.40 0.59 -7.56
N SER A 195 6.45 0.42 -8.89
CA SER A 195 5.92 1.42 -9.82
C SER A 195 4.40 1.58 -9.66
N SER A 196 3.95 2.80 -9.36
CA SER A 196 2.54 3.19 -9.40
C SER A 196 2.07 3.57 -10.80
N GLY A 197 2.97 3.65 -11.79
CA GLY A 197 2.69 4.19 -13.12
C GLY A 197 1.57 3.45 -13.86
N GLU A 198 1.48 2.13 -13.73
CA GLU A 198 0.42 1.35 -14.39
C GLU A 198 -0.96 1.60 -13.78
N VAL A 199 -1.04 1.75 -12.44
CA VAL A 199 -2.29 2.07 -11.74
C VAL A 199 -2.74 3.50 -12.08
N GLU A 200 -1.80 4.46 -12.12
CA GLU A 200 -2.04 5.85 -12.52
C GLU A 200 -2.54 5.93 -13.99
N ASN A 201 -1.92 5.16 -14.88
CA ASN A 201 -2.37 5.08 -16.27
C ASN A 201 -3.76 4.45 -16.38
N ALA A 202 -4.06 3.43 -15.57
CA ALA A 202 -5.34 2.73 -15.60
C ALA A 202 -6.48 3.60 -15.07
N ILE A 203 -6.31 4.35 -13.97
CA ILE A 203 -7.36 5.21 -13.40
C ILE A 203 -7.76 6.34 -14.36
N GLY A 204 -6.81 6.90 -15.11
CA GLY A 204 -7.07 7.94 -16.10
C GLY A 204 -8.00 7.48 -17.23
N ARG A 205 -7.98 6.18 -17.57
CA ARG A 205 -8.87 5.60 -18.59
C ARG A 205 -10.30 5.42 -18.10
N ILE A 206 -10.51 5.30 -16.79
CA ILE A 206 -11.82 5.02 -16.20
C ILE A 206 -12.78 6.21 -16.30
N GLU A 207 -12.27 7.44 -16.16
CA GLU A 207 -13.11 8.65 -16.24
C GLU A 207 -13.89 8.68 -17.55
N TYR A 208 -13.24 8.27 -18.64
CA TYR A 208 -13.82 8.24 -19.98
C TYR A 208 -15.04 7.31 -20.11
N PHE A 209 -15.07 6.20 -19.39
CA PHE A 209 -16.12 5.17 -19.50
C PHE A 209 -17.20 5.26 -18.40
N THR A 210 -16.89 5.87 -17.28
CA THR A 210 -17.77 5.89 -16.10
C THR A 210 -18.34 7.29 -15.81
N GLY A 211 -17.72 8.32 -16.38
CA GLY A 211 -18.01 9.71 -16.09
C GLY A 211 -17.43 10.17 -14.76
N LYS A 212 -17.38 11.49 -14.60
CA LYS A 212 -16.67 12.16 -13.50
C LYS A 212 -17.12 11.74 -12.09
N ARG A 213 -18.42 11.46 -11.89
CA ARG A 213 -18.96 11.08 -10.57
C ARG A 213 -18.48 9.71 -10.11
N GLN A 214 -18.56 8.70 -10.98
CA GLN A 214 -18.13 7.35 -10.66
C GLN A 214 -16.60 7.28 -10.52
N TRP A 215 -15.88 7.94 -11.43
CA TRP A 215 -14.44 8.09 -11.33
C TRP A 215 -14.00 8.75 -10.03
N LYS A 216 -14.63 9.87 -9.62
CA LYS A 216 -14.29 10.55 -8.36
C LYS A 216 -14.49 9.64 -7.15
N LYS A 217 -15.57 8.85 -7.12
CA LYS A 217 -15.82 7.87 -6.05
C LYS A 217 -14.69 6.84 -6.01
N LEU A 218 -14.32 6.26 -7.15
CA LEU A 218 -13.25 5.27 -7.24
C LEU A 218 -11.90 5.86 -6.81
N HIS A 219 -11.60 7.08 -7.27
CA HIS A 219 -10.39 7.80 -6.92
C HIS A 219 -10.28 7.99 -5.41
N GLN A 220 -11.30 8.54 -4.78
CA GLN A 220 -11.27 8.85 -3.34
C GLN A 220 -11.33 7.61 -2.44
N THR A 221 -11.97 6.53 -2.89
CA THR A 221 -12.20 5.34 -2.05
C THR A 221 -11.05 4.34 -2.13
N ILE A 222 -10.34 4.28 -3.27
CA ILE A 222 -9.34 3.26 -3.56
C ILE A 222 -8.02 3.87 -4.01
N HIS A 223 -8.05 4.66 -5.10
CA HIS A 223 -6.82 5.14 -5.76
C HIS A 223 -5.97 6.02 -4.86
N GLU A 224 -6.58 7.06 -4.30
CA GLU A 224 -5.92 8.06 -3.46
C GLU A 224 -5.39 7.47 -2.16
N PRO A 225 -6.13 6.65 -1.39
CA PRO A 225 -5.57 5.93 -0.25
C PRO A 225 -4.33 5.08 -0.59
N ILE A 226 -4.34 4.35 -1.71
CA ILE A 226 -3.20 3.55 -2.17
C ILE A 226 -2.02 4.46 -2.56
N ARG A 227 -2.27 5.57 -3.26
CA ARG A 227 -1.22 6.50 -3.64
C ARG A 227 -0.57 7.15 -2.42
N ASP A 228 -1.39 7.68 -1.51
CA ASP A 228 -0.93 8.39 -0.33
C ASP A 228 -0.09 7.48 0.60
N ILE A 229 -0.45 6.19 0.69
CA ILE A 229 0.32 5.25 1.50
C ILE A 229 1.68 4.92 0.86
N LEU A 230 1.72 4.78 -0.47
CA LEU A 230 2.97 4.54 -1.20
C LEU A 230 3.92 5.72 -1.08
N GLU A 231 3.41 6.96 -1.19
CA GLU A 231 4.21 8.17 -1.00
C GLU A 231 4.83 8.23 0.40
N LYS A 232 4.06 7.90 1.44
CA LYS A 232 4.60 7.82 2.82
C LYS A 232 5.69 6.77 2.96
N VAL A 233 5.53 5.60 2.33
CA VAL A 233 6.55 4.56 2.32
C VAL A 233 7.81 5.02 1.58
N GLN A 234 7.67 5.68 0.44
CA GLN A 234 8.80 6.20 -0.32
C GLN A 234 9.61 7.22 0.49
N LEU A 235 8.92 8.13 1.20
CA LEU A 235 9.58 9.10 2.07
C LEU A 235 10.35 8.41 3.21
N GLY A 236 9.73 7.44 3.89
CA GLY A 236 10.39 6.73 4.99
C GLY A 236 11.50 5.76 4.53
N ALA A 237 11.35 5.17 3.34
CA ALA A 237 12.34 4.25 2.76
C ALA A 237 13.69 4.93 2.49
N ASN A 238 13.74 6.26 2.35
CA ASN A 238 15.00 7.00 2.26
C ASN A 238 15.91 6.73 3.47
N HIS A 239 15.37 6.72 4.69
CA HIS A 239 16.14 6.40 5.89
C HIS A 239 16.64 4.96 5.88
N PHE A 240 15.83 4.03 5.36
CA PHE A 240 16.20 2.63 5.25
C PHE A 240 17.30 2.41 4.20
N ASN A 241 17.21 3.10 3.05
CA ASN A 241 18.20 3.04 1.99
C ASN A 241 19.56 3.59 2.45
N LEU A 242 19.58 4.76 3.10
CA LEU A 242 20.81 5.33 3.68
C LEU A 242 21.45 4.38 4.70
N TYR A 243 20.63 3.70 5.49
CA TYR A 243 21.11 2.71 6.45
C TYR A 243 21.66 1.45 5.77
N ARG A 244 20.96 0.94 4.74
CA ARG A 244 21.37 -0.28 4.02
C ARG A 244 22.57 -0.06 3.11
N SER A 245 22.75 1.15 2.56
CA SER A 245 23.95 1.51 1.78
C SER A 245 25.18 1.78 2.66
N GLY A 246 25.00 1.93 3.97
CA GLY A 246 26.07 2.27 4.92
C GLY A 246 26.40 3.76 4.99
N GLU A 247 25.67 4.61 4.27
CA GLU A 247 25.80 6.08 4.33
C GLU A 247 25.31 6.66 5.67
N SER A 248 24.48 5.92 6.41
CA SER A 248 24.08 6.23 7.78
C SER A 248 24.14 4.99 8.66
N ASN A 249 24.60 5.15 9.91
CA ASN A 249 24.57 4.08 10.92
C ASN A 249 23.60 4.41 12.07
N ASN A 250 22.57 5.22 11.81
CA ASN A 250 21.63 5.67 12.83
C ASN A 250 20.44 4.71 12.99
N ILE A 251 20.68 3.56 13.63
CA ILE A 251 19.65 2.56 13.94
C ILE A 251 18.46 3.16 14.72
N PRO A 252 18.64 4.06 15.70
CA PRO A 252 17.52 4.71 16.37
C PRO A 252 16.52 5.40 15.43
N VAL A 253 17.02 6.14 14.42
CA VAL A 253 16.15 6.80 13.41
C VAL A 253 15.43 5.76 12.54
N VAL A 254 16.11 4.68 12.16
CA VAL A 254 15.49 3.58 11.41
C VAL A 254 14.35 2.93 12.20
N LEU A 255 14.57 2.69 13.49
CA LEU A 255 13.56 2.13 14.39
C LEU A 255 12.35 3.08 14.53
N ASP A 256 12.57 4.37 14.77
CA ASP A 256 11.49 5.35 14.86
C ASP A 256 10.67 5.40 13.57
N THR A 257 11.35 5.52 12.42
CA THR A 257 10.72 5.57 11.09
C THR A 257 9.89 4.32 10.82
N LEU A 258 10.43 3.13 11.15
CA LEU A 258 9.71 1.87 11.00
C LEU A 258 8.48 1.80 11.91
N MET A 259 8.58 2.23 13.17
CA MET A 259 7.46 2.23 14.10
C MET A 259 6.37 3.21 13.69
N GLU A 260 6.72 4.34 13.10
CA GLU A 260 5.74 5.29 12.55
C GLU A 260 5.03 4.73 11.32
N LEU A 261 5.77 4.17 10.36
CA LEU A 261 5.20 3.57 9.16
C LEU A 261 4.29 2.39 9.51
N GLN A 262 4.72 1.52 10.43
CA GLN A 262 3.98 0.32 10.81
C GLN A 262 2.57 0.64 11.33
N LYS A 263 2.38 1.76 12.03
CA LYS A 263 1.06 2.21 12.52
C LYS A 263 0.06 2.50 11.38
N LEU A 264 0.55 2.74 10.17
CA LEU A 264 -0.31 2.99 9.01
C LEU A 264 -0.86 1.69 8.41
N PHE A 265 -0.19 0.56 8.64
CA PHE A 265 -0.51 -0.72 8.01
C PHE A 265 -1.14 -1.72 8.97
N PHE A 266 -0.81 -1.61 10.26
CA PHE A 266 -1.17 -2.60 11.27
C PHE A 266 -1.95 -1.98 12.42
N VAL A 267 -2.88 -2.76 12.95
CA VAL A 267 -3.63 -2.43 14.17
C VAL A 267 -3.53 -3.60 15.13
N ASP A 268 -3.37 -3.23 16.39
CA ASP A 268 -3.25 -4.15 17.52
C ASP A 268 -4.63 -4.26 18.19
N GLU A 269 -5.21 -5.46 18.22
CA GLU A 269 -6.50 -5.73 18.84
C GLU A 269 -6.35 -6.81 19.91
N VAL A 270 -6.90 -6.58 21.10
CA VAL A 270 -6.92 -7.61 22.15
C VAL A 270 -8.18 -8.44 22.00
N ASN A 271 -8.02 -9.74 21.76
CA ASN A 271 -9.14 -10.66 21.73
C ASN A 271 -9.75 -10.77 23.14
N GLU A 272 -11.01 -10.36 23.29
CA GLU A 272 -11.67 -10.30 24.60
C GLU A 272 -11.72 -11.65 25.32
N LYS A 273 -11.83 -12.75 24.56
CA LYS A 273 -11.97 -14.13 25.06
C LYS A 273 -10.64 -14.76 25.41
N SER A 274 -9.68 -14.74 24.49
CA SER A 274 -8.37 -15.38 24.70
C SER A 274 -7.35 -14.48 25.42
N LYS A 275 -7.67 -13.18 25.57
CA LYS A 275 -6.73 -12.12 26.02
C LYS A 275 -5.46 -12.02 25.17
N ALA A 276 -5.44 -12.68 24.01
CA ALA A 276 -4.31 -12.63 23.09
C ALA A 276 -4.30 -11.30 22.34
N LEU A 277 -3.10 -10.78 22.10
CA LEU A 277 -2.88 -9.63 21.23
C LEU A 277 -2.83 -10.11 19.78
N CYS A 278 -3.79 -9.68 18.98
CA CYS A 278 -3.91 -9.98 17.55
C CYS A 278 -3.46 -8.78 16.74
N ILE A 279 -2.60 -9.01 15.75
CA ILE A 279 -2.12 -7.98 14.83
C ILE A 279 -2.80 -8.16 13.48
N TYR A 280 -3.56 -7.16 13.04
CA TYR A 280 -4.27 -7.16 11.76
C TYR A 280 -3.61 -6.20 10.77
N ARG A 281 -3.73 -6.48 9.46
CA ARG A 281 -3.27 -5.58 8.39
C ARG A 281 -4.41 -4.66 7.97
N SER A 282 -4.82 -3.77 8.87
CA SER A 282 -5.97 -2.88 8.71
C SER A 282 -6.07 -2.25 7.32
N PHE A 283 -5.00 -1.60 6.86
CA PHE A 283 -5.00 -0.95 5.54
C PHE A 283 -5.19 -1.96 4.38
N TYR A 284 -4.50 -3.10 4.44
CA TYR A 284 -4.62 -4.14 3.42
C TYR A 284 -6.05 -4.71 3.40
N ASP A 285 -6.58 -5.06 4.56
CA ASP A 285 -7.90 -5.66 4.72
C ASP A 285 -9.00 -4.70 4.24
N ASP A 286 -8.90 -3.41 4.60
CA ASP A 286 -9.84 -2.37 4.17
C ASP A 286 -9.78 -2.16 2.65
N MET A 287 -8.58 -2.05 2.07
CA MET A 287 -8.43 -1.86 0.62
C MET A 287 -8.85 -3.09 -0.18
N ASN A 288 -8.59 -4.30 0.33
CA ASN A 288 -9.05 -5.53 -0.29
C ASN A 288 -10.59 -5.58 -0.33
N GLU A 289 -11.25 -5.18 0.75
CA GLU A 289 -12.72 -5.08 0.79
C GLU A 289 -13.25 -4.05 -0.24
N GLN A 290 -12.61 -2.89 -0.37
CA GLN A 290 -13.01 -1.88 -1.36
C GLN A 290 -12.78 -2.37 -2.79
N LEU A 291 -11.67 -3.05 -3.07
CA LEU A 291 -11.38 -3.62 -4.39
C LEU A 291 -12.36 -4.75 -4.74
N GLU A 292 -12.78 -5.55 -3.77
CA GLU A 292 -13.80 -6.58 -3.97
C GLU A 292 -15.17 -5.98 -4.27
N LYS A 293 -15.56 -4.93 -3.54
CA LYS A 293 -16.77 -4.14 -3.86
C LYS A 293 -16.70 -3.54 -5.27
N PHE A 294 -15.53 -3.04 -5.66
CA PHE A 294 -15.30 -2.52 -7.00
C PHE A 294 -15.44 -3.62 -8.06
N ARG A 295 -14.75 -4.76 -7.90
CA ARG A 295 -14.84 -5.93 -8.78
C ARG A 295 -16.28 -6.39 -8.95
N ALA A 296 -17.02 -6.54 -7.86
CA ALA A 296 -18.42 -6.96 -7.87
C ALA A 296 -19.29 -5.99 -8.68
N SER A 297 -19.02 -4.69 -8.59
CA SER A 297 -19.72 -3.65 -9.36
C SER A 297 -19.48 -3.71 -10.87
N ILE A 298 -18.33 -4.23 -11.33
CA ILE A 298 -18.04 -4.42 -12.76
C ILE A 298 -19.04 -5.39 -13.39
N TYR A 299 -19.42 -6.43 -12.64
CA TYR A 299 -20.28 -7.52 -13.12
C TYR A 299 -21.72 -7.46 -12.60
N ASN A 300 -22.08 -6.43 -11.83
CA ASN A 300 -23.36 -6.33 -11.11
C ASN A 300 -23.66 -7.57 -10.24
N LYS A 301 -22.66 -8.01 -9.48
CA LYS A 301 -22.78 -9.11 -8.52
C LYS A 301 -22.65 -8.60 -7.09
N GLU A 302 -23.05 -9.42 -6.12
CA GLU A 302 -22.75 -9.15 -4.73
C GLU A 302 -21.25 -9.34 -4.44
N PRO A 303 -20.64 -8.47 -3.60
CA PRO A 303 -19.27 -8.66 -3.14
C PRO A 303 -19.15 -9.92 -2.30
N ILE A 304 -18.02 -10.62 -2.43
CA ILE A 304 -17.68 -11.79 -1.62
C ILE A 304 -16.76 -11.33 -0.48
N PRO A 305 -17.27 -11.11 0.74
CA PRO A 305 -16.43 -10.58 1.82
C PRO A 305 -15.37 -11.60 2.21
N GLU A 306 -14.11 -11.16 2.27
CA GLU A 306 -13.02 -11.95 2.81
C GLU A 306 -12.95 -11.75 4.33
N LYS A 307 -12.78 -12.85 5.07
CA LYS A 307 -12.63 -12.76 6.53
C LYS A 307 -11.23 -12.24 6.85
N ARG A 308 -11.16 -11.26 7.75
CA ARG A 308 -9.89 -10.76 8.28
C ARG A 308 -9.23 -11.84 9.13
N HIS A 309 -7.94 -12.03 8.93
CA HIS A 309 -7.13 -12.98 9.69
C HIS A 309 -5.96 -12.24 10.34
N PRO A 310 -5.69 -12.49 11.63
CA PRO A 310 -4.54 -11.87 12.28
C PRO A 310 -3.25 -12.43 11.65
N VAL A 311 -2.30 -11.55 11.37
CA VAL A 311 -0.98 -11.92 10.83
C VAL A 311 -0.11 -12.53 11.93
N ARG A 312 -0.29 -12.06 13.16
CA ARG A 312 0.35 -12.62 14.36
C ARG A 312 -0.62 -12.58 15.53
N THR A 313 -0.47 -13.56 16.41
CA THR A 313 -1.20 -13.65 17.67
C THR A 313 -0.20 -13.92 18.77
N TYR A 314 -0.21 -13.08 19.80
CA TYR A 314 0.65 -13.21 20.97
C TYR A 314 -0.23 -13.57 22.17
N TYR A 315 0.02 -14.73 22.75
CA TYR A 315 -0.62 -15.15 23.99
C TYR A 315 0.20 -14.56 25.15
N ARG A 316 -0.49 -13.88 26.07
CA ARG A 316 0.10 -13.45 27.33
C ARG A 316 0.07 -14.56 28.35
#